data_AF-A0A542S3Q0-F1
#
_entry.id   AF-A0A542S3Q0-F1
#
_cell.length_a   1.000
_cell.length_b   1.000
_cell.length_c   1.000
_cell.angle_alpha   90.00
_cell.angle_beta   90.00
_cell.angle_gamma   90.00
#
_symmetry.space_group_name_H-M   'P 1'
#
loop_
_entity.id
_entity.type
_entity.pdbx_description
1 polymer ?
#
loop_
_entity_poly.entity_id
_entity_poly.type
_entity_poly.pdbx_seq_one_letter_code
_entity_poly.pdbx_strand_id
1 'polypeptide(L)'
;MSITPGADLMAGPPPTHLPVDPAEALLAEGKAPADVVRRLPSSPLAWATLAEQARDGGADDVTVYAYSRVGYHRSLDLLRRNGWKGNGPVPWEHEPNRGFLRALGLLALAARAIGETDEWERCSAFLRDSSPTAYDELLG
;
A
#
# COMPACT_ATOMS: atom_id res chain seq x y z
N MET A 1 -4.21 35.25 -24.39
CA MET A 1 -3.03 34.39 -24.19
C MET A 1 -2.34 34.87 -22.94
N SER A 2 -2.62 34.24 -21.79
CA SER A 2 -2.04 34.61 -20.50
C SER A 2 -1.11 33.49 -20.07
N ILE A 3 0.19 33.78 -20.05
CA ILE A 3 1.22 32.87 -19.58
C ILE A 3 1.23 32.97 -18.06
N THR A 4 0.86 31.90 -17.37
CA THR A 4 1.00 31.79 -15.92
C THR A 4 2.49 31.61 -15.58
N PRO A 5 3.10 32.49 -14.76
CA PRO A 5 4.50 32.34 -14.37
C PRO A 5 4.65 31.29 -13.27
N GLY A 6 5.68 30.44 -13.40
CA GLY A 6 6.29 29.71 -12.29
C GLY A 6 5.52 28.50 -11.78
N ALA A 7 5.60 27.37 -12.49
CA ALA A 7 5.51 26.09 -11.81
C ALA A 7 6.64 26.06 -10.78
N ASP A 8 6.29 25.96 -9.50
CA ASP A 8 7.24 25.92 -8.40
C ASP A 8 8.16 24.71 -8.58
N LEU A 9 9.38 24.96 -9.07
CA LEU A 9 10.40 23.95 -9.35
C LEU A 9 10.92 23.28 -8.06
N MET A 10 10.49 23.77 -6.89
CA MET A 10 10.83 23.23 -5.57
C MET A 10 9.72 22.36 -4.96
N ALA A 11 8.52 22.37 -5.54
CA ALA A 11 7.47 21.45 -5.13
C ALA A 11 7.83 20.06 -5.67
N GLY A 12 8.00 19.08 -4.77
CA GLY A 12 8.17 17.68 -5.16
C GLY A 12 7.01 17.18 -6.05
N PRO A 13 7.08 15.93 -6.55
CA PRO A 13 6.02 15.38 -7.38
C PRO A 13 4.66 15.50 -6.65
N PRO A 14 3.57 15.78 -7.39
CA PRO A 14 2.26 15.91 -6.77
C PRO A 14 1.84 14.60 -6.09
N PRO A 15 1.04 14.67 -5.01
CA PRO A 15 0.54 13.48 -4.33
C PRO A 15 -0.33 12.63 -5.26
N THR A 16 -0.11 11.31 -5.22
CA THR A 16 -0.94 10.35 -5.96
C THR A 16 -2.17 9.96 -5.13
N HIS A 17 -3.34 10.04 -5.74
CA HIS A 17 -4.62 9.67 -5.14
C HIS A 17 -5.22 8.54 -5.96
N LEU A 18 -5.33 7.35 -5.37
CA LEU A 18 -5.91 6.18 -6.04
C LEU A 18 -7.43 6.28 -6.14
N PRO A 19 -8.05 5.67 -7.18
CA PRO A 19 -9.50 5.52 -7.21
C PRO A 19 -9.96 4.54 -6.12
N VAL A 20 -11.23 4.67 -5.72
CA VAL A 20 -11.89 3.71 -4.81
C VAL A 20 -11.70 2.28 -5.31
N ASP A 21 -11.30 1.38 -4.41
CA ASP A 21 -11.06 -0.01 -4.73
C ASP A 21 -12.39 -0.78 -4.70
N PRO A 22 -12.80 -1.49 -5.77
CA PRO A 22 -14.04 -2.26 -5.78
C PRO A 22 -14.10 -3.37 -4.71
N ALA A 23 -12.96 -3.77 -4.13
CA ALA A 23 -12.93 -4.70 -3.00
C ALA A 23 -13.55 -4.12 -1.73
N GLU A 24 -13.60 -2.79 -1.57
CA GLU A 24 -14.16 -2.12 -0.38
C GLU A 24 -15.60 -2.57 -0.13
N ALA A 25 -16.44 -2.55 -1.16
CA ALA A 25 -17.84 -2.94 -1.05
C ALA A 25 -17.99 -4.42 -0.63
N LEU A 26 -17.20 -5.31 -1.22
CA LEU A 26 -17.25 -6.74 -0.91
C LEU A 26 -16.76 -7.05 0.51
N LEU A 27 -15.73 -6.35 0.97
CA LEU A 27 -15.21 -6.49 2.32
C LEU A 27 -16.21 -5.92 3.35
N ALA A 28 -16.85 -4.79 3.05
CA ALA A 28 -17.91 -4.21 3.87
C ALA A 28 -19.15 -5.12 3.99
N GLU A 29 -19.45 -5.92 2.95
CA GLU A 29 -20.46 -6.99 3.00
C GLU A 29 -20.03 -8.21 3.83
N GLY A 30 -18.82 -8.22 4.39
CA GLY A 30 -18.29 -9.32 5.20
C GLY A 30 -17.82 -10.53 4.38
N LYS A 31 -17.53 -10.36 3.08
CA LYS A 31 -16.94 -11.45 2.27
C LYS A 31 -15.54 -11.78 2.79
N ALA A 32 -15.21 -13.08 2.78
CA ALA A 32 -13.89 -13.53 3.17
C ALA A 32 -12.81 -12.91 2.23
N PRO A 33 -11.74 -12.31 2.76
CA PRO A 33 -10.68 -11.69 1.96
C PRO A 33 -10.11 -12.58 0.84
N ALA A 34 -9.95 -13.88 1.11
CA ALA A 34 -9.50 -14.84 0.09
C ALA A 34 -10.48 -14.95 -1.10
N ASP A 35 -11.79 -14.87 -0.87
CA ASP A 35 -12.78 -14.89 -1.95
C ASP A 35 -12.82 -13.56 -2.70
N VAL A 36 -12.62 -12.44 -1.99
CA VAL A 36 -12.48 -11.12 -2.61
C VAL A 36 -11.25 -11.09 -3.52
N VAL A 37 -10.10 -11.64 -3.10
CA VAL A 37 -8.91 -11.77 -3.94
C VAL A 37 -9.17 -12.63 -5.18
N ARG A 38 -9.89 -13.76 -5.05
CA ARG A 38 -10.24 -14.60 -6.22
C ARG A 38 -11.12 -13.85 -7.22
N ARG A 39 -12.00 -12.95 -6.74
CA ARG A 39 -12.89 -12.14 -7.60
C ARG A 39 -12.19 -10.91 -8.17
N LEU A 40 -11.30 -10.29 -7.40
CA LEU A 40 -10.62 -9.03 -7.72
C LEU A 40 -9.08 -9.18 -7.53
N PRO A 41 -8.40 -10.04 -8.29
CA PRO A 41 -7.00 -10.40 -8.03
C PRO A 41 -6.00 -9.25 -8.23
N SER A 42 -6.43 -8.16 -8.88
CA SER A 42 -5.63 -6.94 -9.05
C SER A 42 -5.82 -5.90 -7.94
N SER A 43 -6.73 -6.13 -6.97
CA SER A 43 -7.05 -5.18 -5.90
C SER A 43 -5.97 -5.13 -4.83
N PRO A 44 -5.29 -4.00 -4.61
CA PRO A 44 -4.42 -3.81 -3.45
C PRO A 44 -5.13 -4.05 -2.12
N LEU A 45 -6.35 -3.52 -1.97
CA LEU A 45 -7.08 -3.58 -0.72
C LEU A 45 -7.44 -5.02 -0.34
N ALA A 46 -7.84 -5.85 -1.31
CA ALA A 46 -8.13 -7.26 -1.09
C ALA A 46 -6.91 -8.03 -0.57
N TRP A 47 -5.74 -7.81 -1.19
CA TRP A 47 -4.50 -8.46 -0.78
C TRP A 47 -4.00 -7.97 0.59
N ALA A 48 -4.07 -6.66 0.85
CA ALA A 48 -3.70 -6.10 2.16
C ALA A 48 -4.58 -6.69 3.27
N THR A 49 -5.90 -6.76 3.04
CA THR A 49 -6.84 -7.31 4.02
C THR A 49 -6.63 -8.81 4.22
N LEU A 50 -6.28 -9.56 3.17
CA LEU A 50 -5.92 -10.98 3.29
C LEU A 50 -4.64 -11.17 4.11
N ALA A 51 -3.63 -10.31 3.91
CA ALA A 51 -2.39 -10.35 4.69
C ALA A 51 -2.62 -10.06 6.18
N GLU A 52 -3.46 -9.07 6.50
CA GLU A 52 -3.84 -8.76 7.88
C GLU A 52 -4.62 -9.91 8.52
N GLN A 53 -5.63 -10.43 7.81
CA GLN A 53 -6.39 -11.58 8.32
C GLN A 53 -5.47 -12.78 8.60
N ALA A 54 -4.48 -13.04 7.73
CA ALA A 54 -3.51 -14.09 7.94
C ALA A 54 -2.64 -13.83 9.18
N ARG A 55 -2.11 -12.61 9.32
CA ARG A 55 -1.31 -12.19 10.48
C ARG A 55 -2.11 -12.33 11.78
N ASP A 56 -3.30 -11.77 11.83
CA ASP A 56 -4.17 -11.77 13.02
C ASP A 56 -4.66 -13.18 13.37
N GLY A 57 -4.77 -14.05 12.37
CA GLY A 57 -5.03 -15.48 12.53
C GLY A 57 -3.82 -16.32 12.97
N GLY A 58 -2.65 -15.72 13.15
CA GLY A 58 -1.42 -16.41 13.57
C GLY A 58 -0.80 -17.28 12.46
N ALA A 59 -0.99 -16.91 11.20
CA ALA A 59 -0.29 -17.57 10.09
C ALA A 59 1.23 -17.36 10.19
N ASP A 60 1.98 -18.26 9.56
CA ASP A 60 3.43 -18.15 9.43
C ASP A 60 3.85 -16.84 8.75
N ASP A 61 4.93 -16.22 9.24
CA ASP A 61 5.41 -14.92 8.74
C ASP A 61 5.76 -14.94 7.25
N VAL A 62 6.21 -16.08 6.70
CA VAL A 62 6.45 -16.25 5.26
C VAL A 62 5.14 -16.16 4.48
N THR A 63 4.03 -16.64 5.03
CA THR A 63 2.71 -16.52 4.41
C THR A 63 2.24 -15.06 4.38
N VAL A 64 2.38 -14.34 5.51
CA VAL A 64 2.05 -12.91 5.59
C VAL A 64 2.92 -12.11 4.63
N TYR A 65 4.22 -12.40 4.59
CA TYR A 65 5.17 -11.80 3.64
C TYR A 65 4.70 -12.01 2.19
N ALA A 66 4.34 -13.24 1.82
CA ALA A 66 3.91 -13.56 0.47
C ALA A 66 2.65 -12.78 0.07
N TYR A 67 1.63 -12.73 0.92
CA TYR A 67 0.40 -11.97 0.64
C TYR A 67 0.66 -10.46 0.55
N SER A 68 1.46 -9.92 1.48
CA SER A 68 1.83 -8.51 1.52
C SER A 68 2.63 -8.10 0.29
N ARG A 69 3.59 -8.92 -0.14
CA ARG A 69 4.40 -8.73 -1.35
C ARG A 69 3.52 -8.66 -2.60
N VAL A 70 2.51 -9.53 -2.73
CA VAL A 70 1.57 -9.46 -3.85
C VAL A 70 0.75 -8.17 -3.81
N GLY A 71 0.18 -7.81 -2.65
CA GLY A 71 -0.57 -6.56 -2.48
C GLY A 71 0.27 -5.32 -2.82
N TYR A 72 1.51 -5.30 -2.36
CA TYR A 72 2.50 -4.27 -2.69
C TYR A 72 2.73 -4.17 -4.21
N HIS A 73 2.98 -5.29 -4.89
CA HIS A 73 3.18 -5.26 -6.35
C HIS A 73 1.94 -4.79 -7.12
N ARG A 74 0.74 -5.24 -6.74
CA ARG A 74 -0.52 -4.77 -7.35
C ARG A 74 -0.72 -3.28 -7.14
N SER A 75 -0.31 -2.78 -5.98
CA SER A 75 -0.34 -1.35 -5.67
C SER A 75 0.57 -0.53 -6.58
N LEU A 76 1.80 -1.00 -6.82
CA LEU A 76 2.73 -0.29 -7.70
C LEU A 76 2.18 -0.18 -9.13
N ASP A 77 1.53 -1.22 -9.64
CA ASP A 77 0.89 -1.18 -10.95
C ASP A 77 -0.26 -0.15 -10.98
N LEU A 78 -1.08 -0.10 -9.93
CA LEU A 78 -2.18 0.85 -9.82
C LEU A 78 -1.68 2.30 -9.67
N LEU A 79 -0.66 2.53 -8.84
CA LEU A 79 -0.01 3.83 -8.68
C LEU A 79 0.54 4.35 -10.01
N ARG A 80 1.25 3.50 -10.77
CA ARG A 80 1.81 3.88 -12.09
C ARG A 80 0.71 4.27 -13.09
N ARG A 81 -0.40 3.55 -13.10
CA ARG A 81 -1.58 3.90 -13.94
C ARG A 81 -2.21 5.23 -13.54
N ASN A 82 -2.01 5.68 -12.31
CA ASN A 82 -2.51 6.95 -11.78
C ASN A 82 -1.40 8.03 -11.67
N GLY A 83 -0.35 7.91 -12.50
CA GLY A 83 0.63 8.98 -12.69
C GLY A 83 1.85 8.93 -11.77
N TRP A 84 1.96 7.94 -10.88
CA TRP A 84 3.13 7.78 -10.02
C TRP A 84 4.34 7.28 -10.81
N LYS A 85 5.50 7.94 -10.64
CA LYS A 85 6.72 7.69 -11.42
C LYS A 85 7.85 7.04 -10.62
N GLY A 86 7.52 6.31 -9.55
CA GLY A 86 8.51 5.68 -8.68
C GLY A 86 8.91 6.51 -7.46
N ASN A 87 8.36 7.72 -7.30
CA ASN A 87 8.56 8.59 -6.15
C ASN A 87 7.39 9.57 -6.00
N GLY A 88 7.31 10.21 -4.85
CA GLY A 88 6.32 11.22 -4.51
C GLY A 88 5.28 10.72 -3.50
N PRO A 89 4.51 11.65 -2.90
CA PRO A 89 3.64 11.34 -1.78
C PRO A 89 2.46 10.45 -2.19
N VAL A 90 2.05 9.56 -1.27
CA VAL A 90 0.84 8.74 -1.36
C VAL A 90 0.11 8.89 -0.01
N PRO A 91 -0.73 9.94 0.16
CA PRO A 91 -1.25 10.33 1.47
C PRO A 91 -2.12 9.25 2.12
N TRP A 92 -1.93 9.00 3.42
CA TRP A 92 -2.73 8.08 4.24
C TRP A 92 -4.18 8.56 4.45
N GLU A 93 -4.34 9.88 4.45
CA GLU A 93 -5.59 10.60 4.64
C GLU A 93 -6.57 10.32 3.50
N HIS A 94 -6.05 10.00 2.31
CA HIS A 94 -6.85 9.52 1.20
C HIS A 94 -7.08 8.02 1.33
N GLU A 95 -8.26 7.65 1.84
CA GLU A 95 -8.61 6.27 2.19
C GLU A 95 -8.30 5.20 1.10
N PRO A 96 -8.55 5.45 -0.21
CA PRO A 96 -8.19 4.50 -1.27
C PRO A 96 -6.69 4.20 -1.40
N ASN A 97 -5.80 5.04 -0.85
CA ASN A 97 -4.37 4.76 -0.82
C ASN A 97 -3.99 3.70 0.23
N ARG A 98 -4.85 3.43 1.21
CA ARG A 98 -4.51 2.59 2.36
C ARG A 98 -4.24 1.14 1.98
N GLY A 99 -4.83 0.63 0.89
CA GLY A 99 -4.49 -0.71 0.38
C GLY A 99 -3.00 -0.86 0.06
N PHE A 100 -2.39 0.17 -0.55
CA PHE A 100 -0.95 0.21 -0.79
C PHE A 100 -0.15 0.31 0.49
N LEU A 101 -0.49 1.31 1.33
CA LEU A 101 0.28 1.65 2.53
C LEU A 101 0.27 0.50 3.54
N ARG A 102 -0.89 -0.15 3.74
CA ARG A 102 -1.04 -1.36 4.57
C ARG A 102 -0.23 -2.53 4.04
N ALA A 103 -0.28 -2.81 2.74
CA ALA A 103 0.53 -3.88 2.14
C ALA A 103 2.04 -3.63 2.29
N LEU A 104 2.50 -2.38 2.16
CA LEU A 104 3.90 -2.01 2.36
C LEU A 104 4.32 -2.14 3.84
N GLY A 105 3.49 -1.68 4.78
CA GLY A 105 3.74 -1.81 6.21
C GLY A 105 3.79 -3.27 6.67
N LEU A 106 2.85 -4.11 6.22
CA LEU A 106 2.85 -5.55 6.53
C LEU A 106 4.03 -6.27 5.90
N LEU A 107 4.42 -5.90 4.68
CA LEU A 107 5.63 -6.43 4.04
C LEU A 107 6.87 -6.11 4.87
N ALA A 108 6.99 -4.87 5.37
CA ALA A 108 8.08 -4.49 6.26
C ALA A 108 8.09 -5.35 7.53
N LEU A 109 6.95 -5.42 8.24
CA LEU A 109 6.85 -6.17 9.50
C LEU A 109 7.16 -7.66 9.31
N ALA A 110 6.62 -8.28 8.26
CA ALA A 110 6.87 -9.69 7.95
C ALA A 110 8.34 -9.92 7.54
N ALA A 111 8.95 -9.01 6.77
CA ALA A 111 10.38 -9.07 6.44
C ALA A 111 11.26 -9.07 7.70
N ARG A 112 10.93 -8.20 8.67
CA ARG A 112 11.62 -8.16 9.95
C ARG A 112 11.47 -9.48 10.71
N ALA A 113 10.27 -10.05 10.73
CA ALA A 113 9.98 -11.28 11.47
C ALA A 113 10.74 -12.49 10.90
N ILE A 114 10.90 -12.58 9.57
CA ILE A 114 11.69 -13.64 8.92
C ILE A 114 13.21 -13.38 8.91
N GLY A 115 13.68 -12.27 9.48
CA GLY A 115 15.10 -11.91 9.56
C GLY A 115 15.69 -11.22 8.33
N GLU A 116 14.87 -10.73 7.40
CA GLU A 116 15.30 -9.97 6.22
C GLU A 116 15.43 -8.46 6.53
N THR A 117 16.46 -8.09 7.31
CA THR A 117 16.68 -6.72 7.80
C THR A 117 16.72 -5.67 6.68
N ASP A 118 17.41 -5.96 5.58
CA ASP A 118 17.54 -4.99 4.48
C ASP A 118 16.19 -4.63 3.84
N GLU A 119 15.26 -5.60 3.76
CA GLU A 119 13.92 -5.36 3.22
C GLU A 119 13.04 -4.61 4.21
N TRP A 120 13.16 -4.91 5.51
CA TRP A 120 12.54 -4.13 6.57
C TRP A 120 12.93 -2.65 6.46
N GLU A 121 14.23 -2.36 6.35
CA GLU A 121 14.73 -0.98 6.29
C GLU A 121 14.25 -0.26 5.03
N ARG A 122 14.35 -0.92 3.86
CA ARG A 122 13.86 -0.35 2.58
C ARG A 122 12.37 -0.06 2.62
N CYS A 123 11.55 -1.01 3.06
CA CYS A 123 10.09 -0.84 3.09
C CYS A 123 9.68 0.21 4.11
N SER A 124 10.32 0.25 5.28
CA SER A 124 10.07 1.24 6.33
C SER A 124 10.39 2.67 5.88
N ALA A 125 11.56 2.85 5.25
CA ALA A 125 11.94 4.13 4.68
C ALA A 125 10.98 4.56 3.57
N PHE A 126 10.64 3.63 2.66
CA PHE A 126 9.72 3.92 1.57
C PHE A 126 8.31 4.28 2.10
N LEU A 127 7.83 3.62 3.15
CA LEU A 127 6.55 3.96 3.77
C LEU A 127 6.58 5.37 4.34
N ARG A 128 7.63 5.72 5.09
CA ARG A 128 7.82 7.07 5.66
C ARG A 128 7.87 8.15 4.59
N ASP A 129 8.62 7.91 3.51
CA ASP A 129 8.75 8.85 2.40
C ASP A 129 7.45 9.00 1.61
N SER A 130 6.65 7.94 1.52
CA SER A 130 5.34 7.96 0.85
C SER A 130 4.27 8.66 1.70
N SER A 131 4.23 8.36 2.99
CA SER A 131 3.31 8.95 3.96
C SER A 131 3.86 8.83 5.39
N PRO A 132 4.28 9.95 5.99
CA PRO A 132 4.68 9.99 7.40
C PRO A 132 3.56 9.48 8.33
N THR A 133 2.31 9.89 8.10
CA THR A 133 1.16 9.42 8.87
C THR A 133 1.00 7.90 8.78
N ALA A 134 1.12 7.29 7.59
CA ALA A 134 1.05 5.84 7.46
C ALA A 134 2.19 5.13 8.18
N TYR A 135 3.39 5.72 8.17
CA TYR A 135 4.52 5.18 8.89
C TYR A 135 4.24 5.13 10.39
N ASP A 136 3.75 6.22 10.97
CA ASP A 136 3.42 6.29 12.39
C ASP A 136 2.28 5.33 12.76
N GLU A 137 1.24 5.24 11.93
CA GLU A 137 0.07 4.37 12.18
C GLU A 137 0.40 2.87 12.06
N LEU A 138 1.32 2.49 11.16
CA LEU A 138 1.58 1.08 10.83
C LEU A 138 2.85 0.52 11.45
N LEU A 139 3.88 1.36 11.65
CA LEU A 139 5.21 0.97 12.11
C LEU A 139 5.71 1.75 13.34
N GLY A 140 5.00 2.79 13.77
CA GLY A 140 5.34 3.66 14.89
C GLY A 140 5.09 3.06 16.28
#